data_AF-A0A5Z1TTL2-F1
#
_entry.id   AF-A0A5Z1TTL2-F1
#
_cell.length_a   1.000
_cell.length_b   1.000
_cell.length_c   1.000
_cell.angle_alpha   90.00
_cell.angle_beta   90.00
_cell.angle_gamma   90.00
#
_symmetry.space_group_name_H-M   'P 1'
#
loop_
_entity.id
_entity.type
_entity.pdbx_description
1 polymer ?
#
loop_
_entity_poly.entity_id
_entity_poly.type
_entity_poly.pdbx_seq_one_letter_code
_entity_poly.pdbx_strand_id
1 'polypeptide(L)'
;FSALDVSDVAVVAARRSRVEWENQQRKKQNLEPLEMDELIAKAWLFVRERFRSYQSERKLHGLKRARARRDADRTRKDIETLVKQQLTREYASGRFTGGLDAMKRELQRRVKERMMMSRGKNYTRLAKAPVPI
;
A
#
# COMPACT_ATOMS: atom_id res chain seq x y z
N PHE A 1 2.32 -32.08 -14.46
CA PHE A 1 3.18 -31.75 -15.61
C PHE A 1 2.95 -32.72 -16.78
N SER A 2 2.54 -33.96 -16.53
CA SER A 2 2.09 -34.92 -17.56
C SER A 2 0.98 -34.40 -18.48
N ALA A 3 -0.01 -33.66 -17.96
CA ALA A 3 -1.08 -33.06 -18.77
C ALA A 3 -0.61 -31.97 -19.75
N LEU A 4 0.67 -31.57 -19.68
CA LEU A 4 1.31 -30.59 -20.55
C LEU A 4 2.46 -31.24 -21.36
N ASP A 5 2.58 -32.57 -21.37
CA ASP A 5 3.67 -33.34 -21.99
C ASP A 5 5.09 -32.91 -21.55
N VAL A 6 5.21 -32.37 -20.33
CA VAL A 6 6.51 -31.98 -19.75
C VAL A 6 7.03 -33.13 -18.87
N SER A 7 8.24 -33.60 -19.17
CA SER A 7 8.91 -34.63 -18.36
C SER A 7 9.33 -34.10 -16.99
N ASP A 8 9.23 -34.92 -15.95
CA ASP A 8 9.64 -34.53 -14.59
C ASP A 8 11.14 -34.17 -14.52
N VAL A 9 11.96 -34.84 -15.33
CA VAL A 9 13.39 -34.55 -15.48
C VAL A 9 13.60 -33.13 -16.02
N ALA A 10 12.81 -32.70 -17.02
CA ALA A 10 12.89 -31.34 -17.54
C ALA A 10 12.49 -30.30 -16.49
N VAL A 11 11.48 -30.58 -15.66
CA VAL A 11 11.07 -29.71 -14.56
C VAL A 11 12.18 -29.57 -13.51
N VAL A 12 12.82 -30.67 -13.11
CA VAL A 12 13.92 -30.65 -12.14
C VAL A 12 15.13 -29.91 -12.70
N ALA A 13 15.49 -30.14 -13.97
CA ALA A 13 16.59 -29.45 -14.64
C ALA A 13 16.35 -27.93 -14.70
N ALA A 14 15.12 -27.50 -15.07
CA ALA A 14 14.76 -26.10 -15.10
C ALA A 14 14.83 -25.44 -13.70
N ARG A 15 14.40 -26.14 -12.65
CA ARG A 15 14.52 -25.66 -11.27
C ARG A 15 15.98 -25.44 -10.87
N ARG A 16 16.85 -26.41 -11.12
CA ARG A 16 18.30 -26.32 -10.81
C ARG A 16 18.97 -25.17 -11.56
N SER A 17 18.71 -25.07 -12.87
CA SER A 17 19.23 -23.97 -13.70
C SER A 17 18.80 -22.60 -13.16
N ARG A 18 17.55 -22.47 -12.68
CA ARG A 18 17.07 -21.22 -12.10
C ARG A 18 17.79 -20.87 -10.79
N VAL A 19 17.99 -21.85 -9.91
CA VAL A 19 18.72 -21.68 -8.64
C VAL A 19 20.16 -21.24 -8.90
N GLU A 20 20.85 -21.90 -9.82
CA GLU A 20 22.22 -21.56 -10.21
C GLU A 20 22.31 -20.13 -10.75
N TRP A 21 21.42 -19.75 -11.68
CA TRP A 21 21.39 -18.40 -12.23
C TRP A 21 21.16 -17.34 -11.14
N GLU A 22 20.25 -17.59 -10.20
CA GLU A 22 19.96 -16.66 -9.11
C GLU A 22 21.17 -16.52 -8.17
N ASN A 23 21.83 -17.62 -7.83
CA ASN A 23 23.05 -17.60 -7.02
C ASN A 23 24.22 -16.89 -7.73
N GLN A 24 24.31 -16.98 -9.07
CA GLN A 24 25.26 -16.15 -9.84
C GLN A 24 24.95 -14.66 -9.72
N GLN A 25 23.67 -14.24 -9.73
CA GLN A 25 23.32 -12.84 -9.49
C GLN A 25 23.65 -12.41 -8.06
N ARG A 26 23.40 -13.28 -7.06
CA ARG A 26 23.75 -13.03 -5.65
C ARG A 26 25.25 -12.85 -5.46
N LYS A 27 26.06 -13.69 -6.10
CA LYS A 27 27.52 -13.57 -6.09
C LYS A 27 28.00 -12.23 -6.64
N LYS A 28 27.40 -11.74 -7.73
CA LYS A 28 27.69 -10.39 -8.27
C LYS A 28 27.35 -9.26 -7.28
N GLN A 29 26.40 -9.49 -6.39
CA GLN A 29 25.99 -8.55 -5.33
C GLN A 29 26.72 -8.78 -4.00
N ASN A 30 27.75 -9.64 -3.97
CA ASN A 30 28.47 -10.05 -2.75
C ASN A 30 27.54 -10.64 -1.67
N LEU A 31 26.52 -11.38 -2.08
CA LEU A 31 25.61 -12.09 -1.19
C LEU A 31 25.92 -13.59 -1.20
N GLU A 32 25.80 -14.22 -0.04
CA GLU A 32 25.98 -15.66 0.11
C GLU A 32 24.98 -16.46 -0.77
N PRO A 33 25.42 -17.58 -1.37
CA PRO A 33 24.53 -18.51 -2.05
C PRO A 33 23.43 -19.00 -1.10
N LEU A 34 22.25 -19.22 -1.65
CA LEU A 34 21.13 -19.80 -0.90
C LEU A 34 20.78 -21.17 -1.47
N GLU A 35 20.26 -22.02 -0.59
CA GLU A 35 19.68 -23.31 -0.95
C GLU A 35 18.40 -23.13 -1.77
N MET A 36 17.99 -24.18 -2.49
CA MET A 36 16.81 -24.12 -3.35
C MET A 36 15.55 -23.76 -2.56
N ASP A 37 15.35 -24.36 -1.39
CA ASP A 37 14.18 -24.13 -0.54
C ASP A 37 14.14 -22.70 0.00
N GLU A 38 15.30 -22.12 0.31
CA GLU A 38 15.42 -20.74 0.78
C GLU A 38 15.09 -19.73 -0.33
N LEU A 39 15.55 -19.97 -1.55
CA LEU A 39 15.20 -19.15 -2.72
C LEU A 39 13.71 -19.23 -3.03
N ILE A 40 13.12 -20.42 -2.93
CA ILE A 40 11.68 -20.63 -3.08
C ILE A 40 10.91 -19.86 -1.99
N ALA A 41 11.31 -20.01 -0.72
CA ALA A 41 10.70 -19.29 0.40
C ALA A 41 10.78 -17.77 0.21
N LYS A 42 11.94 -17.26 -0.21
CA LYS A 42 12.15 -15.83 -0.49
C LYS A 42 11.25 -15.31 -1.61
N ALA A 43 11.09 -16.08 -2.69
CA ALA A 43 10.18 -15.73 -3.79
C ALA A 43 8.73 -15.67 -3.32
N TRP A 44 8.30 -16.65 -2.50
CA TRP A 44 6.97 -16.65 -1.90
C TRP A 44 6.73 -15.48 -0.94
N LEU A 45 7.73 -15.15 -0.12
CA LEU A 45 7.68 -13.99 0.78
C LEU A 45 7.48 -12.69 -0.01
N PHE A 46 8.24 -12.51 -1.09
CA PHE A 46 8.11 -11.33 -1.95
C PHE A 46 6.69 -11.20 -2.51
N VAL A 47 6.13 -12.26 -3.08
CA VAL A 47 4.76 -12.24 -3.62
C VAL A 47 3.75 -11.95 -2.51
N ARG A 48 3.88 -12.62 -1.36
CA ARG A 48 2.98 -12.44 -0.22
C ARG A 48 3.02 -11.02 0.31
N GLU A 49 4.20 -10.45 0.47
CA GLU A 49 4.40 -9.12 1.03
C GLU A 49 3.93 -8.03 0.06
N ARG A 50 4.23 -8.18 -1.24
CA ARG A 50 3.70 -7.30 -2.29
C ARG A 50 2.19 -7.37 -2.40
N PHE A 51 1.61 -8.57 -2.30
CA PHE A 51 0.17 -8.73 -2.28
C PHE A 51 -0.46 -8.05 -1.06
N ARG A 52 0.12 -8.27 0.14
CA ARG A 52 -0.35 -7.65 1.37
C ARG A 52 -0.26 -6.13 1.32
N SER A 53 0.88 -5.57 0.91
CA SER A 53 1.05 -4.11 0.80
C SER A 53 0.04 -3.54 -0.20
N TYR A 54 -0.06 -4.14 -1.39
CA TYR A 54 -0.99 -3.71 -2.42
C TYR A 54 -2.46 -3.72 -1.96
N GLN A 55 -2.90 -4.81 -1.34
CA GLN A 55 -4.27 -4.91 -0.83
C GLN A 55 -4.52 -3.94 0.32
N SER A 56 -3.54 -3.75 1.21
CA SER A 56 -3.63 -2.81 2.32
C SER A 56 -3.76 -1.36 1.81
N GLU A 57 -2.93 -0.95 0.86
CA GLU A 57 -2.97 0.38 0.25
C GLU A 57 -4.28 0.61 -0.50
N ARG A 58 -4.73 -0.38 -1.28
CA ARG A 58 -6.01 -0.31 -1.99
C ARG A 58 -7.19 -0.19 -1.02
N LYS A 59 -7.18 -0.94 0.09
CA LYS A 59 -8.20 -0.85 1.15
C LYS A 59 -8.17 0.53 1.82
N LEU A 60 -6.99 1.04 2.18
CA LEU A 60 -6.83 2.37 2.77
C LEU A 60 -7.34 3.46 1.82
N HIS A 61 -7.02 3.37 0.54
CA HIS A 61 -7.53 4.28 -0.49
C HIS A 61 -9.07 4.21 -0.60
N GLY A 62 -9.64 3.00 -0.59
CA GLY A 62 -11.09 2.79 -0.57
C GLY A 62 -11.77 3.46 0.63
N LEU A 63 -11.21 3.30 1.83
CA LEU A 63 -11.70 3.93 3.06
C LEU A 63 -11.62 5.46 3.00
N LYS A 64 -10.53 6.02 2.43
CA LYS A 64 -10.41 7.47 2.21
C LYS A 64 -11.51 7.99 1.29
N ARG A 65 -11.81 7.30 0.18
CA ARG A 65 -12.92 7.68 -0.72
C ARG A 65 -14.28 7.56 -0.07
N ALA A 66 -14.55 6.48 0.67
CA ALA A 66 -15.81 6.30 1.37
C ALA A 66 -16.03 7.39 2.42
N ARG A 67 -14.96 7.83 3.10
CA ARG A 67 -15.00 8.99 3.99
C ARG A 67 -15.29 10.28 3.23
N ALA A 68 -14.59 10.53 2.13
CA ALA A 68 -14.80 11.71 1.31
C ALA A 68 -16.26 11.85 0.83
N ARG A 69 -16.90 10.75 0.43
CA ARG A 69 -18.32 10.72 0.07
C ARG A 69 -19.23 11.11 1.23
N ARG A 70 -18.96 10.62 2.45
CA ARG A 70 -19.72 11.02 3.65
C ARG A 70 -19.50 12.48 4.05
N ASP A 71 -18.33 13.02 3.74
CA ASP A 71 -17.96 14.41 4.03
C ASP A 71 -18.44 15.38 2.92
N ALA A 72 -19.01 14.88 1.81
CA ALA A 72 -19.47 15.69 0.69
C ALA A 72 -20.53 16.73 1.09
N ASP A 73 -21.49 16.34 1.92
CA ASP A 73 -22.59 17.23 2.35
C ASP A 73 -22.29 17.97 3.66
N ARG A 74 -21.14 17.69 4.30
CA ARG A 74 -20.79 18.26 5.61
C ARG A 74 -20.16 19.63 5.49
N THR A 75 -20.45 20.53 6.42
CA THR A 75 -19.76 21.83 6.46
C THR A 75 -18.33 21.69 6.99
N ARG A 76 -17.50 22.71 6.78
CA ARG A 76 -16.14 22.74 7.32
C ARG A 76 -16.12 22.62 8.84
N LYS A 77 -17.05 23.28 9.54
CA LYS A 77 -17.16 23.23 11.02
C LYS A 77 -17.48 21.81 11.52
N ASP A 78 -18.33 21.08 10.80
CA ASP A 78 -18.65 19.69 11.14
C ASP A 78 -17.42 18.79 10.99
N ILE A 79 -16.67 18.96 9.89
CA ILE A 79 -15.43 18.22 9.64
C ILE A 79 -14.38 18.55 10.71
N GLU A 80 -14.23 19.82 11.09
CA GLU A 80 -13.33 20.23 12.18
C GLU A 80 -13.69 19.55 13.50
N THR A 81 -14.98 19.49 13.84
CA THR A 81 -15.47 18.82 15.05
C THR A 81 -15.14 17.33 15.05
N LEU A 82 -15.38 16.64 13.93
CA LEU A 82 -15.06 15.22 13.78
C LEU A 82 -13.55 14.94 13.87
N VAL A 83 -12.72 15.80 13.28
CA VAL A 83 -11.26 15.66 13.34
C VAL A 83 -10.75 15.90 14.75
N LYS A 84 -11.29 16.88 15.48
CA LYS A 84 -10.96 17.09 16.91
C LYS A 84 -11.27 15.85 17.74
N GLN A 85 -12.48 15.29 17.62
CA GLN A 85 -12.87 14.07 18.32
C GLN A 85 -11.94 12.89 18.01
N GLN A 86 -11.54 12.75 16.73
CA GLN A 86 -10.60 11.72 16.31
C GLN A 86 -9.22 11.92 16.94
N LEU A 87 -8.69 13.14 16.92
CA LEU A 87 -7.36 13.45 17.48
C LEU A 87 -7.33 13.28 19.00
N THR A 88 -8.39 13.68 19.71
CA THR A 88 -8.51 13.44 21.16
C THR A 88 -8.46 11.95 21.48
N ARG A 89 -9.16 11.12 20.71
CA ARG A 89 -9.13 9.65 20.88
C ARG A 89 -7.75 9.08 20.55
N GLU A 90 -7.09 9.57 19.51
CA GLU A 90 -5.74 9.13 19.14
C GLU A 90 -4.71 9.51 20.22
N TYR A 91 -4.81 10.72 20.77
CA TYR A 91 -3.97 11.19 21.88
C TYR A 91 -4.18 10.33 23.15
N ALA A 92 -5.43 10.11 23.55
CA ALA A 92 -5.76 9.26 24.71
C ALA A 92 -5.27 7.81 24.53
N SER A 93 -5.30 7.28 23.30
CA SER A 93 -4.79 5.93 23.01
C SER A 93 -3.27 5.85 22.76
N GLY A 94 -2.53 6.97 22.89
CA GLY A 94 -1.09 7.02 22.62
C GLY A 94 -0.69 6.90 21.14
N ARG A 95 -1.66 6.87 20.21
CA ARG A 95 -1.40 6.79 18.76
C ARG A 95 -0.99 8.12 18.14
N PHE A 96 -1.33 9.23 18.80
CA PHE A 96 -0.83 10.54 18.45
C PHE A 96 0.17 10.98 19.51
N THR A 97 1.42 11.18 19.10
CA THR A 97 2.50 11.65 19.94
C THR A 97 2.83 13.09 19.56
N GLY A 98 2.66 14.04 20.48
CA GLY A 98 2.99 15.44 20.25
C GLY A 98 2.30 16.39 21.22
N GLY A 99 2.88 17.58 21.38
CA GLY A 99 2.29 18.66 22.17
C GLY A 99 1.11 19.35 21.47
N LEU A 100 0.62 20.42 22.10
CA LEU A 100 -0.55 21.18 21.65
C LEU A 100 -0.38 21.78 20.25
N ASP A 101 0.83 22.23 19.89
CA ASP A 101 1.10 22.79 18.55
C ASP A 101 1.14 21.73 17.45
N ALA A 102 1.61 20.53 17.77
CA ALA A 102 1.54 19.41 16.85
C ALA A 102 0.08 19.02 16.59
N MET A 103 -0.75 19.03 17.64
CA MET A 103 -2.17 18.73 17.55
C MET A 103 -2.92 19.77 16.69
N LYS A 104 -2.63 21.07 16.88
CA LYS A 104 -3.21 22.14 16.06
C LYS A 104 -2.83 22.02 14.58
N ARG A 105 -1.55 21.75 14.29
CA ARG A 105 -1.06 21.54 12.92
C ARG A 105 -1.72 20.32 12.27
N GLU A 106 -1.81 19.22 13.00
CA GLU A 106 -2.43 17.99 12.50
C GLU A 106 -3.93 18.15 12.27
N LEU A 107 -4.63 18.89 13.14
CA LEU A 107 -6.03 19.27 12.95
C LEU A 107 -6.20 20.04 11.63
N GLN A 108 -5.42 21.11 11.42
CA GLN A 108 -5.48 21.92 10.20
C GLN A 108 -5.18 21.08 8.94
N ARG A 109 -4.15 20.23 9.01
CA ARG A 109 -3.75 19.34 7.91
C ARG A 109 -4.87 18.38 7.53
N ARG A 110 -5.48 17.69 8.51
CA ARG A 110 -6.56 16.72 8.27
C ARG A 110 -7.84 17.36 7.78
N VAL A 111 -8.18 18.54 8.29
CA VAL A 111 -9.35 19.31 7.82
C VAL A 111 -9.12 19.73 6.38
N LYS A 112 -7.95 20.27 6.04
CA LYS A 112 -7.58 20.61 4.66
C LYS A 112 -7.65 19.40 3.73
N GLU A 113 -7.07 18.27 4.13
CA GLU A 113 -7.13 17.02 3.37
C GLU A 113 -8.58 16.57 3.14
N ARG A 114 -9.43 16.54 4.18
CA ARG A 114 -10.83 16.13 4.05
C ARG A 114 -11.67 17.10 3.22
N MET A 115 -11.45 18.41 3.35
CA MET A 115 -12.13 19.42 2.55
C MET A 115 -11.78 19.27 1.07
N MET A 116 -10.49 19.15 0.76
CA MET A 116 -10.02 18.93 -0.61
C MET A 116 -10.57 17.62 -1.18
N MET A 117 -10.52 16.55 -0.39
CA MET A 117 -10.97 15.23 -0.80
C MET A 117 -12.48 15.11 -0.93
N SER A 118 -13.29 15.89 -0.21
CA SER A 118 -14.76 15.84 -0.34
C SER A 118 -15.27 16.71 -1.49
N ARG A 119 -14.56 17.79 -1.82
CA ARG A 119 -14.99 18.80 -2.80
C ARG A 119 -14.37 18.66 -4.19
N GLY A 120 -13.17 18.08 -4.30
CA GLY A 120 -12.50 17.92 -5.60
C GLY A 120 -13.12 16.80 -6.43
N LYS A 121 -13.30 16.97 -7.73
CA LYS A 121 -13.71 15.87 -8.65
C LYS A 121 -12.57 14.86 -8.94
N ASN A 122 -11.45 14.92 -8.22
CA ASN A 122 -10.15 14.38 -8.66
C ASN A 122 -9.67 13.11 -7.95
N TYR A 123 -10.50 12.46 -7.12
CA TYR A 123 -10.14 11.20 -6.43
C TYR A 123 -10.60 9.93 -7.16
N THR A 124 -11.17 10.08 -8.35
CA THR A 124 -11.42 8.98 -9.30
C THR A 124 -10.24 8.88 -10.27
N ARG A 125 -9.76 7.65 -10.53
CA ARG A 125 -8.78 7.33 -11.60
C ARG A 125 -9.22 7.81 -13.02
N LEU A 126 -10.43 8.34 -13.13
CA LEU A 126 -11.08 8.85 -14.33
C LEU A 126 -11.05 10.39 -14.33
N ALA A 127 -9.88 11.00 -14.21
CA ALA A 127 -9.75 12.39 -14.61
C ALA A 127 -9.93 12.41 -16.14
N LYS A 128 -11.02 13.03 -16.62
CA LYS A 128 -11.21 13.26 -18.06
C LYS A 128 -10.00 14.08 -18.52
N ALA A 129 -9.19 13.53 -19.42
CA ALA A 129 -8.11 14.30 -20.03
C ALA A 129 -8.70 15.60 -20.58
N PRO A 130 -8.03 16.76 -20.41
CA PRO A 130 -8.48 17.99 -21.02
C PRO A 130 -8.56 17.75 -22.53
N VAL A 131 -9.73 18.03 -23.11
CA VAL A 131 -9.94 17.98 -24.56
C VAL A 131 -9.06 19.08 -25.15
N PRO A 132 -8.06 18.77 -25.99
CA PRO A 132 -7.25 19.79 -26.63
C PRO A 132 -8.14 20.63 -27.55
N ILE A 133 -7.97 21.95 -27.47
CA ILE A 133 -8.59 22.96 -28.35
C ILE A 133 -7.85 22.95 -29.68
#